data_AF-A0A2I0SKN2-F1
#
_entry.id   AF-A0A2I0SKN2-F1
#
_cell.length_a   1.000
_cell.length_b   1.000
_cell.length_c   1.000
_cell.angle_alpha   90.00
_cell.angle_beta   90.00
_cell.angle_gamma   90.00
#
_symmetry.space_group_name_H-M   'P 1'
#
loop_
_entity.id
_entity.type
_entity.pdbx_description
1 polymer ?
#
loop_
_entity_poly.entity_id
_entity_poly.type
_entity_poly.pdbx_seq_one_letter_code
_entity_poly.pdbx_strand_id
1 'polypeptide(L)'
;MIGEVPDVVVGQRYESRRLVHEAGAHRPLRARICGTKKTGAESIIVSGDHKDDEDSGKVIIYTGHGGQDASKNQVGNQTLEDPGNAALVTSHTEGLPVRVIRGAHKGSVYAPATGYRYDGLYRVTSYGSRLGLDGFLIWQFRLETYQDTPAPEVNPAFTAALDEMRRVRRLKPDDRGSEAYAEWQDQMATALESMTEVLPVEADRLWALARAKSARREAVEIRSRRSP
;
A
#
# COMPACT_ATOMS: atom_id res chain seq x y z
N MET A 1 17.48 -11.68 -13.31
CA MET A 1 18.58 -10.69 -13.32
C MET A 1 18.47 -9.80 -12.08
N ILE A 2 19.58 -9.63 -11.36
CA ILE A 2 19.69 -8.72 -10.20
C ILE A 2 20.10 -7.32 -10.69
N GLY A 3 19.59 -6.26 -10.06
CA GLY A 3 19.92 -4.88 -10.38
C GLY A 3 19.01 -4.24 -11.44
N GLU A 4 19.53 -3.25 -12.14
CA GLU A 4 18.81 -2.50 -13.18
C GLU A 4 18.41 -3.36 -14.37
N VAL A 5 17.39 -2.91 -15.11
CA VAL A 5 16.96 -3.50 -16.37
C VAL A 5 17.19 -2.48 -17.49
N PRO A 6 17.78 -2.86 -18.63
CA PRO A 6 17.92 -1.95 -19.77
C PRO A 6 16.59 -1.30 -20.15
N ASP A 7 16.61 -0.01 -20.46
CA ASP A 7 15.45 0.79 -20.88
C ASP A 7 14.32 0.91 -19.83
N VAL A 8 14.60 0.58 -18.57
CA VAL A 8 13.70 0.77 -17.44
C VAL A 8 14.29 1.81 -16.49
N VAL A 9 13.64 2.98 -16.41
CA VAL A 9 14.13 4.12 -15.60
C VAL A 9 13.22 4.40 -14.41
N VAL A 10 13.80 4.92 -13.32
CA VAL A 10 13.02 5.31 -12.13
C VAL A 10 11.91 6.30 -12.51
N GLY A 11 10.71 6.06 -11.99
CA GLY A 11 9.52 6.84 -12.32
C GLY A 11 8.74 6.33 -13.53
N GLN A 12 9.28 5.38 -14.30
CA GLN A 12 8.58 4.80 -15.45
C GLN A 12 7.29 4.09 -15.02
N ARG A 13 6.20 4.40 -15.72
CA ARG A 13 4.85 3.93 -15.41
C ARG A 13 4.39 2.87 -16.40
N TYR A 14 3.60 1.93 -15.90
CA TYR A 14 3.01 0.85 -16.67
C TYR A 14 1.52 0.77 -16.35
N GLU A 15 0.68 0.68 -17.38
CA GLU A 15 -0.77 0.61 -17.19
C GLU A 15 -1.23 -0.72 -16.55
N SER A 16 -0.46 -1.79 -16.75
CA SER A 16 -0.82 -3.12 -16.29
C SER A 16 0.37 -3.94 -15.83
N ARG A 17 0.09 -4.97 -15.03
CA ARG A 17 1.08 -5.94 -14.56
C ARG A 17 1.74 -6.69 -15.72
N ARG A 18 1.03 -6.85 -16.84
CA ARG A 18 1.56 -7.47 -18.07
C ARG A 18 2.64 -6.61 -18.71
N LEU A 19 2.45 -5.28 -18.77
CA LEU A 19 3.47 -4.36 -19.29
C LEU A 19 4.72 -4.33 -18.39
N VAL A 20 4.55 -4.43 -17.06
CA VAL A 20 5.70 -4.57 -16.13
C VAL A 20 6.49 -5.85 -16.42
N HIS A 21 5.80 -6.95 -16.76
CA HIS A 21 6.43 -8.22 -17.15
C HIS A 21 7.16 -8.10 -18.48
N GLU A 22 6.51 -7.54 -19.50
CA GLU A 22 7.07 -7.36 -20.84
C GLU A 22 8.32 -6.47 -20.83
N ALA A 23 8.35 -5.45 -19.96
CA ALA A 23 9.53 -4.63 -19.72
C ALA A 23 10.65 -5.31 -18.92
N GLY A 24 10.42 -6.53 -18.39
CA GLY A 24 11.39 -7.25 -17.57
C GLY A 24 11.58 -6.72 -16.14
N ALA A 25 10.96 -5.59 -15.79
CA ALA A 25 11.05 -4.97 -14.46
C ALA A 25 10.59 -5.91 -13.34
N HIS A 26 9.49 -6.64 -13.55
CA HIS A 26 9.01 -7.71 -12.66
C HIS A 26 8.38 -8.86 -13.45
N ARG A 27 9.09 -9.98 -13.56
CA ARG A 27 8.70 -11.10 -14.45
C ARG A 27 7.44 -11.85 -14.01
N PRO A 28 7.13 -12.08 -12.73
CA PRO A 28 5.92 -12.81 -12.38
C PRO A 28 4.63 -11.99 -12.58
N LEU A 29 3.66 -12.56 -13.31
CA LEU A 29 2.35 -11.95 -13.53
C LEU A 29 1.44 -11.96 -12.29
N ARG A 30 1.72 -12.82 -11.31
CA ARG A 30 0.92 -12.96 -10.08
C ARG A 30 1.75 -12.80 -8.81
N ALA A 31 2.85 -13.55 -8.69
CA ALA A 31 3.69 -13.51 -7.49
C ALA A 31 4.26 -12.10 -7.27
N ARG A 32 4.19 -11.60 -6.04
CA ARG A 32 4.68 -10.26 -5.70
C ARG A 32 6.19 -10.20 -5.51
N ILE A 33 6.85 -11.34 -5.29
CA ILE A 33 8.30 -11.45 -5.19
C ILE A 33 8.79 -12.23 -6.41
N CYS A 34 9.79 -11.70 -7.11
CA CYS A 34 10.52 -12.38 -8.17
C CYS A 34 11.90 -12.75 -7.66
N GLY A 35 12.29 -14.01 -7.75
CA GLY A 35 13.61 -14.46 -7.35
C GLY A 35 13.63 -15.91 -6.94
N THR A 36 14.80 -16.37 -6.51
CA THR A 36 14.98 -17.72 -5.98
C THR A 36 15.90 -17.68 -4.78
N LYS A 37 15.81 -18.69 -3.90
CA LYS A 37 16.75 -18.88 -2.79
C LYS A 37 18.22 -18.85 -3.25
N LYS A 38 18.53 -19.40 -4.42
CA LYS A 38 19.91 -19.50 -4.93
C LYS A 38 20.47 -18.16 -5.40
N THR A 39 19.64 -17.31 -6.00
CA THR A 39 20.09 -16.09 -6.69
C THR A 39 19.74 -14.80 -5.96
N GLY A 40 18.87 -14.86 -4.96
CA GLY A 40 18.26 -13.70 -4.35
C GLY A 40 16.99 -13.24 -5.07
N ALA A 41 16.33 -12.26 -4.45
CA ALA A 41 15.20 -11.53 -4.99
C ALA A 41 15.66 -10.51 -6.03
N GLU A 42 15.06 -10.58 -7.21
CA GLU A 42 15.27 -9.66 -8.32
C GLU A 42 14.39 -8.41 -8.19
N SER A 43 13.13 -8.59 -7.83
CA SER A 43 12.14 -7.52 -7.78
C SER A 43 10.96 -7.85 -6.86
N ILE A 44 10.33 -6.82 -6.32
CA ILE A 44 9.09 -6.93 -5.52
C ILE A 44 8.02 -5.94 -5.99
N ILE A 45 6.76 -6.27 -5.69
CA ILE A 45 5.61 -5.39 -5.91
C ILE A 45 4.95 -4.99 -4.60
N VAL A 46 4.81 -3.68 -4.41
CA VAL A 46 4.14 -3.04 -3.27
C VAL A 46 2.81 -2.45 -3.76
N SER A 47 1.69 -3.09 -3.44
CA SER A 47 0.36 -2.76 -3.99
C SER A 47 -0.75 -2.66 -2.93
N GLY A 48 -0.42 -2.74 -1.65
CA GLY A 48 -1.42 -2.73 -0.56
C GLY A 48 -2.19 -4.06 -0.41
N ASP A 49 -1.77 -5.12 -1.10
CA ASP A 49 -2.41 -6.45 -1.03
C ASP A 49 -2.10 -7.22 0.27
N HIS A 50 -1.26 -6.67 1.14
CA HIS A 50 -0.98 -7.23 2.46
C HIS A 50 -1.21 -6.15 3.52
N LYS A 51 -2.12 -6.44 4.45
CA LYS A 51 -2.56 -5.50 5.49
C LYS A 51 -1.46 -5.07 6.48
N ASP A 52 -0.41 -5.89 6.58
CA ASP A 52 0.78 -5.67 7.42
C ASP A 52 1.93 -4.94 6.72
N ASP A 53 1.79 -4.57 5.44
CA ASP A 53 2.81 -3.78 4.74
C ASP A 53 2.80 -2.32 5.23
N GLU A 54 3.99 -1.76 5.45
CA GLU A 54 4.17 -0.34 5.76
C GLU A 54 5.10 0.30 4.72
N ASP A 55 4.70 1.43 4.14
CA ASP A 55 5.45 2.13 3.10
C ASP A 55 5.66 3.59 3.50
N SER A 56 6.92 3.96 3.70
CA SER A 56 7.39 5.32 4.02
C SER A 56 8.24 5.91 2.88
N GLY A 57 8.04 5.44 1.65
CA GLY A 57 8.77 5.90 0.48
C GLY A 57 10.18 5.33 0.44
N LYS A 58 11.12 5.93 1.19
CA LYS A 58 12.51 5.46 1.26
C LYS A 58 12.69 4.15 2.01
N VAL A 59 11.72 3.83 2.86
CA VAL A 59 11.72 2.64 3.71
C VAL A 59 10.40 1.91 3.52
N ILE A 60 10.48 0.59 3.32
CA ILE A 60 9.32 -0.29 3.21
C ILE A 60 9.48 -1.42 4.23
N ILE A 61 8.47 -1.65 5.05
CA ILE A 61 8.34 -2.89 5.81
C ILE A 61 7.43 -3.80 4.99
N TYR A 62 8.05 -4.75 4.30
CA TYR A 62 7.40 -5.62 3.34
C TYR A 62 7.08 -6.98 3.96
N THR A 63 5.84 -7.43 3.84
CA THR A 63 5.44 -8.73 4.36
C THR A 63 5.71 -9.84 3.34
N GLY A 64 6.26 -10.94 3.83
CA GLY A 64 6.56 -12.13 3.06
C GLY A 64 5.32 -12.74 2.39
N HIS A 65 5.59 -13.69 1.51
CA HIS A 65 4.59 -14.53 0.86
C HIS A 65 4.20 -15.71 1.76
N GLY A 66 3.02 -16.27 1.52
CA GLY A 66 2.57 -17.54 2.08
C GLY A 66 1.42 -17.38 3.06
N GLY A 67 0.65 -18.44 3.27
CA GLY A 67 -0.43 -18.50 4.27
C GLY A 67 -1.61 -17.55 4.03
N GLN A 68 -1.81 -17.04 2.81
CA GLN A 68 -2.99 -16.23 2.46
C GLN A 68 -4.03 -17.01 1.65
N ASP A 69 -5.30 -16.69 1.87
CA ASP A 69 -6.43 -17.16 1.04
C ASP A 69 -6.62 -16.30 -0.22
N ALA A 70 -7.66 -16.62 -1.02
CA ALA A 70 -8.01 -15.85 -2.22
C ALA A 70 -8.45 -14.40 -1.91
N SER A 71 -8.95 -14.16 -0.70
CA SER A 71 -9.40 -12.87 -0.18
C SER A 71 -8.30 -12.04 0.49
N LYS A 72 -7.04 -12.50 0.45
CA LYS A 72 -5.87 -11.84 1.04
C LYS A 72 -5.90 -11.77 2.56
N ASN A 73 -6.67 -12.64 3.21
CA ASN A 73 -6.57 -12.84 4.64
C ASN A 73 -5.47 -13.85 4.93
N GLN A 74 -4.69 -13.60 5.97
CA GLN A 74 -3.76 -14.58 6.48
C GLN A 74 -4.56 -15.67 7.21
N VAL A 75 -4.38 -16.92 6.80
CA VAL A 75 -5.06 -18.13 7.30
C VAL A 75 -4.08 -19.20 7.77
N GLY A 76 -2.78 -18.89 7.76
CA GLY A 76 -1.72 -19.80 8.22
C GLY A 76 -0.40 -19.07 8.43
N ASN A 77 0.53 -19.71 9.14
CA ASN A 77 1.85 -19.14 9.41
C ASN A 77 2.70 -19.11 8.14
N GLN A 78 3.44 -18.01 7.94
CA GLN A 78 4.46 -17.90 6.91
C GLN A 78 5.73 -18.63 7.32
N THR A 79 6.55 -18.93 6.31
CA THR A 79 7.80 -19.66 6.48
C THR A 79 8.92 -19.04 5.63
N LEU A 80 10.19 -19.10 6.07
CA LEU A 80 11.31 -18.59 5.27
C LEU A 80 11.69 -19.55 4.14
N GLU A 81 11.22 -20.79 4.21
CA GLU A 81 11.40 -21.83 3.23
C GLU A 81 10.59 -21.56 1.95
N ASP A 82 9.57 -20.70 2.05
CA ASP A 82 8.81 -20.24 0.89
C ASP A 82 9.75 -19.56 -0.12
N PRO A 83 9.70 -19.91 -1.43
CA PRO A 83 10.71 -19.48 -2.40
C PRO A 83 10.94 -17.96 -2.47
N GLY A 84 9.87 -17.16 -2.34
CA GLY A 84 9.96 -15.70 -2.34
C GLY A 84 10.63 -15.14 -1.07
N ASN A 85 10.28 -15.70 0.09
CA ASN A 85 10.86 -15.28 1.37
C ASN A 85 12.34 -15.66 1.43
N ALA A 86 12.67 -16.89 1.03
CA ALA A 86 14.03 -17.36 0.91
C ALA A 86 14.87 -16.48 -0.02
N ALA A 87 14.30 -16.00 -1.14
CA ALA A 87 14.98 -15.09 -2.05
C ALA A 87 15.30 -13.73 -1.40
N LEU A 88 14.39 -13.19 -0.58
CA LEU A 88 14.63 -11.95 0.16
C LEU A 88 15.68 -12.12 1.27
N VAL A 89 15.69 -13.28 1.95
CA VAL A 89 16.77 -13.62 2.90
C VAL A 89 18.11 -13.64 2.20
N THR A 90 18.22 -14.32 1.06
CA THR A 90 19.46 -14.33 0.27
C THR A 90 19.86 -12.91 -0.15
N SER A 91 18.93 -12.07 -0.61
CA SER A 91 19.25 -10.68 -0.95
C SER A 91 19.73 -9.87 0.25
N HIS A 92 19.21 -10.11 1.45
CA HIS A 92 19.73 -9.51 2.67
C HIS A 92 21.16 -9.97 2.96
N THR A 93 21.39 -11.29 3.00
CA THR A 93 22.69 -11.89 3.32
C THR A 93 23.78 -11.46 2.35
N GLU A 94 23.49 -11.43 1.06
CA GLU A 94 24.43 -11.09 0.00
C GLU A 94 24.45 -9.59 -0.34
N GLY A 95 23.62 -8.78 0.32
CA GLY A 95 23.49 -7.35 0.05
C GLY A 95 23.06 -7.03 -1.39
N LEU A 96 22.20 -7.84 -1.99
CA LEU A 96 21.78 -7.69 -3.39
C LEU A 96 20.69 -6.62 -3.53
N PRO A 97 20.75 -5.79 -4.59
CA PRO A 97 19.69 -4.84 -4.88
C PRO A 97 18.41 -5.55 -5.34
N VAL A 98 17.27 -5.01 -4.92
CA VAL A 98 15.93 -5.48 -5.25
C VAL A 98 15.18 -4.34 -5.92
N ARG A 99 14.68 -4.57 -7.14
CA ARG A 99 13.83 -3.58 -7.83
C ARG A 99 12.48 -3.46 -7.11
N VAL A 100 12.02 -2.24 -6.85
CA VAL A 100 10.70 -1.99 -6.27
C VAL A 100 9.77 -1.43 -7.33
N ILE A 101 8.62 -2.07 -7.48
CA ILE A 101 7.54 -1.59 -8.33
C ILE A 101 6.34 -1.32 -7.43
N ARG A 102 5.90 -0.06 -7.34
CA ARG A 102 4.67 0.30 -6.62
C ARG A 102 3.46 0.16 -7.55
N GLY A 103 2.45 -0.57 -7.10
CA GLY A 103 1.13 -0.63 -7.73
C GLY A 103 0.19 0.40 -7.11
N ALA A 104 -0.88 0.74 -7.84
CA ALA A 104 -1.86 1.70 -7.36
C ALA A 104 -2.50 1.27 -6.04
N HIS A 105 -2.48 2.17 -5.06
CA HIS A 105 -3.03 1.93 -3.72
C HIS A 105 -3.53 3.23 -3.10
N LYS A 106 -4.86 3.35 -2.95
CA LYS A 106 -5.53 4.57 -2.45
C LYS A 106 -5.10 4.98 -1.03
N GLY A 107 -4.60 4.02 -0.25
CA GLY A 107 -4.16 4.25 1.13
C GLY A 107 -2.70 4.67 1.26
N SER A 108 -1.95 4.82 0.17
CA SER A 108 -0.53 5.20 0.19
C SER A 108 -0.30 6.49 -0.61
N VAL A 109 0.41 7.44 0.00
CA VAL A 109 0.88 8.67 -0.67
C VAL A 109 2.01 8.40 -1.65
N TYR A 110 2.70 7.26 -1.52
CA TYR A 110 3.83 6.87 -2.36
C TYR A 110 3.40 6.04 -3.56
N ALA A 111 2.21 5.45 -3.52
CA ALA A 111 1.70 4.65 -4.63
C ALA A 111 1.31 5.53 -5.83
N PRO A 112 1.48 5.05 -7.07
CA PRO A 112 0.92 5.74 -8.21
C PRO A 112 -0.62 5.76 -8.14
N ALA A 113 -1.23 6.78 -8.75
CA ALA A 113 -2.69 6.88 -8.84
C ALA A 113 -3.34 5.68 -9.56
N THR A 114 -2.67 5.20 -10.60
CA THR A 114 -3.12 4.12 -11.49
C THR A 114 -1.94 3.30 -11.96
N GLY A 115 -2.20 2.04 -12.29
CA GLY A 115 -1.21 1.12 -12.85
C GLY A 115 -0.08 0.80 -11.87
N TYR A 116 1.13 0.77 -12.41
CA TYR A 116 2.37 0.45 -11.69
C TYR A 116 3.44 1.50 -12.03
N ARG A 117 4.40 1.68 -11.14
CA ARG A 117 5.58 2.54 -11.35
C ARG A 117 6.83 1.86 -10.82
N TYR A 118 7.90 1.86 -11.61
CA TYR A 118 9.21 1.43 -11.14
C TYR A 118 9.84 2.54 -10.29
N ASP A 119 10.13 2.23 -9.02
CA ASP A 119 10.64 3.19 -8.04
C ASP A 119 12.11 2.94 -7.67
N GLY A 120 12.84 2.22 -8.53
CA GLY A 120 14.27 2.02 -8.42
C GLY A 120 14.69 0.85 -7.54
N LEU A 121 15.95 0.88 -7.12
CA LEU A 121 16.60 -0.19 -6.37
C LEU A 121 16.53 0.07 -4.87
N TYR A 122 16.26 -1.00 -4.14
CA TYR A 122 16.28 -1.04 -2.68
C TYR A 122 17.19 -2.16 -2.22
N ARG A 123 17.53 -2.19 -0.93
CA ARG A 123 18.21 -3.31 -0.28
C ARG A 123 17.42 -3.75 0.94
N VAL A 124 17.42 -5.06 1.18
CA VAL A 124 16.87 -5.62 2.42
C VAL A 124 17.89 -5.40 3.54
N THR A 125 17.59 -4.49 4.47
CA THR A 125 18.50 -4.11 5.56
C THR A 125 18.30 -4.94 6.82
N SER A 126 17.12 -5.50 7.02
CA SER A 126 16.85 -6.49 8.08
C SER A 126 15.58 -7.28 7.78
N TYR A 127 15.39 -8.39 8.49
CA TYR A 127 14.13 -9.13 8.49
C TYR A 127 13.86 -9.78 9.84
N GLY A 128 12.61 -10.07 10.14
CA GLY A 128 12.17 -10.68 11.39
C GLY A 128 10.75 -11.21 11.28
N SER A 129 10.32 -11.99 12.27
CA SER A 129 8.96 -12.49 12.33
C SER A 129 8.17 -11.84 13.47
N ARG A 130 6.86 -11.72 13.28
CA ARG A 130 5.90 -11.29 14.30
C ARG A 130 4.53 -11.88 14.02
N LEU A 131 3.60 -11.74 14.96
CA LEU A 131 2.19 -11.97 14.66
C LEU A 131 1.65 -10.80 13.82
N GLY A 132 1.03 -11.13 12.69
CA GLY A 132 0.34 -10.18 11.82
C GLY A 132 -1.03 -9.78 12.35
N LEU A 133 -1.72 -8.86 11.67
CA LEU A 133 -3.03 -8.36 12.07
C LEU A 133 -4.11 -9.45 12.17
N ASP A 134 -3.96 -10.55 11.43
CA ASP A 134 -4.87 -11.71 11.46
C ASP A 134 -4.46 -12.77 12.50
N GLY A 135 -3.43 -12.51 13.33
CA GLY A 135 -3.01 -13.40 14.42
C GLY A 135 -2.12 -14.57 14.01
N PHE A 136 -1.67 -14.65 12.76
CA PHE A 136 -0.71 -15.64 12.28
C PHE A 136 0.71 -15.09 12.22
N LEU A 137 1.71 -15.97 12.32
CA LEU A 137 3.11 -15.60 12.13
C LEU A 137 3.33 -15.12 10.69
N ILE A 138 3.88 -13.92 10.55
CA ILE A 138 4.32 -13.34 9.28
C ILE A 138 5.82 -13.03 9.35
N TRP A 139 6.48 -13.04 8.20
CA TRP A 139 7.85 -12.55 8.05
C TRP A 139 7.82 -11.15 7.45
N GLN A 140 8.52 -10.20 8.07
CA GLN A 140 8.67 -8.84 7.57
C GLN A 140 10.12 -8.60 7.18
N PHE A 141 10.29 -7.90 6.05
CA PHE A 141 11.57 -7.52 5.46
C PHE A 141 11.61 -6.00 5.40
N ARG A 142 12.59 -5.39 6.05
CA ARG A 142 12.84 -3.95 5.94
C ARG A 142 13.67 -3.70 4.68
N LEU A 143 13.13 -2.92 3.76
CA LEU A 143 13.82 -2.45 2.57
C LEU A 143 14.09 -0.96 2.68
N GLU A 144 15.28 -0.54 2.26
CA GLU A 144 15.67 0.86 2.16
C GLU A 144 16.18 1.18 0.75
N THR A 145 15.96 2.41 0.28
CA THR A 145 16.48 2.88 -1.02
C THR A 145 17.98 2.60 -1.12
N TYR A 146 18.39 2.09 -2.27
CA TYR A 146 19.78 1.76 -2.54
C TYR A 146 20.38 2.72 -3.56
N GLN A 147 21.64 3.11 -3.33
CA GLN A 147 22.37 4.13 -4.12
C GLN A 147 21.58 5.44 -4.20
N ASP A 148 21.61 6.12 -5.35
CA ASP A 148 20.98 7.41 -5.59
C ASP A 148 19.48 7.30 -5.94
N THR A 149 18.83 6.16 -5.62
CA THR A 149 17.40 5.98 -5.86
C THR A 149 16.61 7.07 -5.12
N PRO A 150 15.93 7.98 -5.84
CA PRO A 150 15.17 9.04 -5.20
C PRO A 150 13.95 8.47 -4.48
N ALA A 151 13.50 9.18 -3.45
CA ALA A 151 12.18 8.90 -2.88
C ALA A 151 11.10 9.17 -3.94
N PRO A 152 10.01 8.40 -3.95
CA PRO A 152 8.84 8.77 -4.75
C PRO A 152 8.36 10.16 -4.36
N GLU A 153 8.10 11.00 -5.37
CA GLU A 153 7.46 12.29 -5.13
C GLU A 153 6.05 12.09 -4.57
N VAL A 154 5.71 12.88 -3.56
CA VAL A 154 4.39 12.89 -2.92
C VAL A 154 3.75 14.26 -3.12
N ASN A 155 2.43 14.30 -3.31
CA ASN A 155 1.69 15.55 -3.33
C ASN A 155 1.38 15.99 -1.88
N PRO A 156 1.92 17.12 -1.38
CA PRO A 156 1.71 17.54 0.01
C PRO A 156 0.24 17.77 0.36
N ALA A 157 -0.56 18.28 -0.58
CA ALA A 157 -1.99 18.49 -0.38
C ALA A 157 -2.73 17.16 -0.26
N PHE A 158 -2.35 16.16 -1.07
CA PHE A 158 -2.89 14.80 -0.94
C PHE A 158 -2.52 14.17 0.40
N THR A 159 -1.27 14.32 0.84
CA THR A 159 -0.79 13.83 2.14
C THR A 159 -1.62 14.43 3.29
N ALA A 160 -1.78 15.76 3.30
CA ALA A 160 -2.54 16.45 4.34
C ALA A 160 -4.01 16.00 4.38
N ALA A 161 -4.67 15.89 3.22
CA ALA A 161 -6.05 15.43 3.13
C ALA A 161 -6.21 13.97 3.59
N LEU A 162 -5.28 13.09 3.23
CA LEU A 162 -5.31 11.69 3.64
C LEU A 162 -5.10 11.53 5.15
N ASP A 163 -4.19 12.31 5.73
CA ASP A 163 -3.93 12.31 7.18
C ASP A 163 -5.13 12.83 7.97
N GLU A 164 -5.80 13.87 7.48
CA GLU A 164 -7.04 14.37 8.08
C GLU A 164 -8.16 13.32 8.00
N MET A 165 -8.36 12.68 6.85
CA MET A 165 -9.33 11.60 6.70
C MET A 165 -9.06 10.45 7.69
N ARG A 166 -7.79 10.06 7.86
CA ARG A 166 -7.38 9.04 8.83
C ARG A 166 -7.63 9.49 10.27
N ARG A 167 -7.36 10.75 10.61
CA ARG A 167 -7.62 11.33 11.93
C ARG A 167 -9.11 11.26 12.26
N VAL A 168 -9.97 11.78 11.38
CA VAL A 168 -11.42 11.75 11.58
C VAL A 168 -11.91 10.31 11.71
N ARG A 169 -11.45 9.39 10.86
CA ARG A 169 -11.84 7.97 10.94
C ARG A 169 -11.54 7.32 12.30
N ARG A 170 -10.43 7.69 12.96
CA ARG A 170 -10.06 7.16 14.29
C ARG A 170 -10.97 7.68 15.41
N LEU A 171 -11.57 8.85 15.25
CA LEU A 171 -12.44 9.48 16.24
C LEU A 171 -13.90 9.04 16.12
N LYS A 172 -14.17 7.94 15.40
CA LYS A 172 -15.52 7.44 15.18
C LYS A 172 -16.17 7.03 16.51
N PRO A 173 -17.31 7.63 16.90
CA PRO A 173 -18.03 7.22 18.09
C PRO A 173 -18.70 5.85 17.93
N ASP A 174 -18.84 5.11 19.03
CA ASP A 174 -19.49 3.79 19.05
C ASP A 174 -21.02 3.90 18.90
N ASP A 175 -21.65 4.85 19.59
CA ASP A 175 -23.10 5.08 19.53
C ASP A 175 -23.48 5.81 18.23
N ARG A 176 -23.95 5.03 17.25
CA ARG A 176 -24.36 5.54 15.93
C ARG A 176 -25.63 6.40 15.94
N GLY A 177 -26.37 6.45 17.04
CA GLY A 177 -27.55 7.31 17.21
C GLY A 177 -27.27 8.61 17.98
N SER A 178 -26.02 8.86 18.36
CA SER A 178 -25.62 10.03 19.17
C SER A 178 -25.40 11.30 18.33
N GLU A 179 -25.51 12.46 18.98
CA GLU A 179 -25.10 13.75 18.38
C GLU A 179 -23.61 13.73 17.98
N ALA A 180 -22.76 13.15 18.82
CA ALA A 180 -21.33 12.99 18.53
C ALA A 180 -21.08 12.21 17.23
N TYR A 181 -21.89 11.19 16.93
CA TYR A 181 -21.77 10.46 15.67
C TYR A 181 -22.28 11.27 14.47
N ALA A 182 -23.33 12.08 14.65
CA ALA A 182 -23.77 13.02 13.61
C ALA A 182 -22.68 14.07 13.30
N GLU A 183 -22.05 14.65 14.32
CA GLU A 183 -20.90 15.55 14.17
C GLU A 183 -19.72 14.86 13.47
N TRP A 184 -19.44 13.61 13.85
CA TRP A 184 -18.40 12.82 13.19
C TRP A 184 -18.70 12.57 11.70
N GLN A 185 -19.96 12.31 11.33
CA GLN A 185 -20.36 12.18 9.93
C GLN A 185 -20.17 13.49 9.15
N ASP A 186 -20.46 14.64 9.77
CA ASP A 186 -20.19 15.95 9.17
C ASP A 186 -18.69 16.18 8.95
N GLN A 187 -17.85 15.85 9.93
CA GLN A 187 -16.40 15.92 9.80
C GLN A 187 -15.89 14.97 8.71
N MET A 188 -16.42 13.75 8.63
CA MET A 188 -16.09 12.79 7.60
C MET A 188 -16.48 13.29 6.20
N ALA A 189 -17.64 13.93 6.07
CA ALA A 189 -18.06 14.55 4.82
C ALA A 189 -17.10 15.65 4.39
N THR A 190 -16.73 16.57 5.29
CA THR A 190 -15.74 17.62 5.00
C THR A 190 -14.37 17.04 4.60
N ALA A 191 -13.89 16.01 5.30
CA ALA A 191 -12.63 15.36 4.94
C ALA A 191 -12.69 14.72 3.54
N LEU A 192 -13.81 14.07 3.19
CA LEU A 192 -14.02 13.48 1.87
C LEU A 192 -14.15 14.53 0.77
N GLU A 193 -14.79 15.67 1.03
CA GLU A 193 -14.85 16.83 0.13
C GLU A 193 -13.45 17.42 -0.10
N SER A 194 -12.63 17.53 0.93
CA SER A 194 -11.23 17.95 0.75
C SER A 194 -10.44 16.95 -0.11
N MET A 195 -10.70 15.64 0.03
CA MET A 195 -10.07 14.61 -0.79
C MET A 195 -10.45 14.74 -2.27
N THR A 196 -11.66 15.22 -2.63
CA THR A 196 -12.06 15.33 -4.05
C THR A 196 -11.19 16.29 -4.85
N GLU A 197 -10.64 17.33 -4.21
CA GLU A 197 -9.78 18.33 -4.85
C GLU A 197 -8.39 17.79 -5.20
N VAL A 198 -7.94 16.76 -4.47
CA VAL A 198 -6.56 16.26 -4.54
C VAL A 198 -6.46 14.84 -5.09
N LEU A 199 -7.58 14.10 -5.15
CA LEU A 199 -7.60 12.74 -5.66
C LEU A 199 -7.30 12.73 -7.17
N PRO A 200 -6.30 11.97 -7.62
CA PRO A 200 -5.87 11.98 -9.02
C PRO A 200 -6.82 11.24 -9.96
N VAL A 201 -7.65 10.33 -9.44
CA VAL A 201 -8.54 9.46 -10.24
C VAL A 201 -9.98 9.97 -10.15
N GLU A 202 -10.61 10.20 -11.31
CA GLU A 202 -11.98 10.72 -11.39
C GLU A 202 -13.01 9.84 -10.68
N ALA A 203 -12.93 8.52 -10.88
CA ALA A 203 -13.81 7.58 -10.20
C ALA A 203 -13.72 7.67 -8.66
N ASP A 204 -12.53 7.98 -8.13
CA ASP A 204 -12.31 8.14 -6.70
C ASP A 204 -12.87 9.47 -6.19
N ARG A 205 -12.75 10.55 -6.98
CA ARG A 205 -13.40 11.84 -6.71
C ARG A 205 -14.92 11.67 -6.64
N LEU A 206 -15.51 11.01 -7.62
CA LEU A 206 -16.95 10.76 -7.66
C LEU A 206 -17.42 9.91 -6.48
N TRP A 207 -16.68 8.87 -6.12
CA TRP A 207 -16.96 8.04 -4.95
C TRP A 207 -16.90 8.84 -3.65
N ALA A 208 -15.85 9.64 -3.46
CA ALA A 208 -15.67 10.46 -2.26
C ALA A 208 -16.79 11.50 -2.12
N LEU A 209 -17.16 12.16 -3.22
CA LEU A 209 -18.28 13.11 -3.26
C LEU A 209 -19.61 12.44 -2.90
N ALA A 210 -19.89 11.25 -3.45
CA ALA A 210 -21.10 10.50 -3.14
C ALA A 210 -21.14 10.08 -1.67
N ARG A 211 -20.01 9.62 -1.11
CA ARG A 211 -19.91 9.25 0.30
C ARG A 211 -20.06 10.45 1.23
N ALA A 212 -19.50 11.61 0.89
CA ALA A 212 -19.67 12.85 1.64
C ALA A 212 -21.15 13.26 1.72
N LYS A 213 -21.85 13.27 0.57
CA LYS A 213 -23.30 13.53 0.52
C LYS A 213 -24.11 12.55 1.38
N SER A 214 -23.74 11.27 1.36
CA SER A 214 -24.38 10.26 2.21
C SER A 214 -24.15 10.50 3.69
N ALA A 215 -22.93 10.87 4.09
CA ALA A 215 -22.57 11.15 5.48
C ALA A 215 -23.36 12.36 6.02
N ARG A 216 -23.46 13.45 5.25
CA ARG A 216 -24.30 14.61 5.60
C ARG A 216 -25.76 14.22 5.83
N ARG A 217 -26.33 13.39 4.96
CA ARG A 217 -27.72 12.91 5.08
C ARG A 217 -27.93 12.11 6.37
N GLU A 218 -27.01 11.19 6.68
CA GLU A 218 -27.05 10.38 7.89
C GLU A 218 -26.98 11.27 9.15
N ALA A 219 -26.13 12.31 9.15
CA ALA A 219 -26.05 13.27 10.24
C ALA A 219 -27.38 14.01 10.49
N VAL A 220 -28.03 14.48 9.42
CA VAL A 220 -29.36 15.14 9.50
C VAL A 220 -30.42 14.19 10.05
N GLU A 221 -30.43 12.93 9.60
CA GLU A 221 -31.40 11.93 10.04
C GLU A 221 -31.25 11.56 11.52
N ILE A 222 -30.02 11.46 12.02
CA ILE A 222 -29.77 11.20 13.45
C ILE A 222 -30.31 12.35 14.29
N ARG A 223 -30.07 13.60 13.86
CA ARG A 223 -30.57 14.79 14.55
C ARG A 223 -32.09 14.89 14.52
N SER A 224 -32.73 14.56 13.40
CA SER A 224 -34.19 14.64 13.28
C SER A 224 -34.91 13.61 14.14
N ARG A 225 -34.35 12.42 14.35
CA ARG A 225 -34.89 11.39 15.25
C ARG A 225 -34.80 11.75 16.73
N ARG A 226 -34.01 12.77 17.08
CA ARG A 226 -33.82 13.28 18.45
C ARG A 226 -34.63 14.55 18.75
N SER A 227 -35.18 15.21 17.73
CA SER A 227 -36.11 16.32 17.94
C SER A 227 -37.44 15.78 18.50
N PRO A 228 -37.93 16.31 19.63
CA PRO A 228 -39.18 15.85 20.26
C PRO A 228 -40.42 16.11 19.40
#